data_AF-A0A7X0SEZ4-F1
#
_entry.id   AF-A0A7X0SEZ4-F1
#
_cell.length_a   1.000
_cell.length_b   1.000
_cell.length_c   1.000
_cell.angle_alpha   90.00
_cell.angle_beta   90.00
_cell.angle_gamma   90.00
#
_symmetry.space_group_name_H-M   'P 1'
#
loop_
_entity.id
_entity.type
_entity.pdbx_description
1 polymer ?
#
loop_
_entity_poly.entity_id
_entity_poly.type
_entity_poly.pdbx_seq_one_letter_code
_entity_poly.pdbx_strand_id
1 'polypeptide(L)' 'MVETTILVEIILSYIPSIREKSLFQLLKSFNFPILEPFRRLQQNLFGMNRIDFSPILAILFIGFIRKFIFKMLL' A
#
# COMPACT_ATOMS: atom_id res chain seq x y z
N MET A 1 3.13 -3.16 12.03
CA MET A 1 2.21 -2.04 12.34
C MET A 1 1.79 -1.35 11.06
N VAL A 2 2.76 -0.97 10.22
CA VAL A 2 2.55 -0.38 8.89
C VAL A 2 1.76 -1.29 7.95
N GLU A 3 2.00 -2.60 7.98
CA GLU A 3 1.28 -3.57 7.13
C GLU A 3 -0.22 -3.58 7.46
N THR A 4 -0.56 -3.41 8.75
CA THR A 4 -1.94 -3.34 9.22
C THR A 4 -2.63 -2.07 8.74
N THR A 5 -1.97 -0.91 8.79
CA THR A 5 -2.57 0.35 8.30
C THR A 5 -2.81 0.32 6.79
N ILE A 6 -1.92 -0.32 6.04
CA ILE A 6 -2.10 -0.57 4.60
C ILE A 6 -3.31 -1.47 4.36
N LEU A 7 -3.42 -2.59 5.09
CA LEU A 7 -4.59 -3.50 4.99
C LEU A 7 -5.91 -2.79 5.31
N VAL A 8 -5.93 -1.96 6.36
CA VAL A 8 -7.11 -1.17 6.72
C VAL A 8 -7.45 -0.17 5.63
N GLU A 9 -6.48 0.54 5.04
CA GLU A 9 -6.74 1.45 3.91
C GLU A 9 -7.37 0.71 2.74
N ILE A 10 -6.85 -0.47 2.37
CA ILE A 10 -7.41 -1.29 1.28
C ILE A 10 -8.87 -1.61 1.57
N ILE A 11 -9.16 -2.20 2.73
CA ILE A 11 -10.52 -2.66 3.08
C ILE A 11 -11.49 -1.47 3.08
N LEU A 12 -11.12 -0.38 3.75
CA LEU A 12 -11.95 0.83 3.82
C LEU A 12 -12.12 1.51 2.47
N SER A 13 -11.13 1.41 1.57
CA SER A 13 -11.23 1.98 0.23
C SER A 13 -12.33 1.34 -0.60
N TYR A 14 -12.78 0.11 -0.32
CA TYR A 14 -13.90 -0.49 -1.05
C TYR A 14 -15.26 0.12 -0.69
N ILE A 15 -15.35 0.91 0.39
CA ILE A 15 -16.59 1.53 0.85
C ILE A 15 -16.60 3.01 0.41
N PRO A 16 -17.38 3.40 -0.62
CA PRO A 16 -17.31 4.75 -1.20
C PRO A 16 -17.57 5.86 -0.18
N SER A 17 -18.53 5.67 0.72
CA SER A 17 -18.92 6.64 1.75
C SER A 17 -17.84 6.92 2.80
N ILE A 18 -16.85 6.03 2.94
CA ILE A 18 -15.72 6.19 3.87
C ILE A 18 -14.59 6.99 3.22
N ARG A 19 -14.45 6.95 1.89
CA ARG A 19 -13.35 7.62 1.17
C ARG A 19 -13.27 9.12 1.42
N GLU A 20 -14.40 9.75 1.70
CA GLU A 20 -14.51 11.20 1.93
C GLU A 20 -14.37 11.58 3.41
N LYS A 21 -14.32 10.60 4.32
CA LYS A 21 -14.18 10.86 5.75
C LYS A 21 -12.77 11.33 6.09
N SER A 22 -12.66 12.33 6.96
CA SER A 22 -11.38 12.89 7.42
C SER A 22 -10.44 11.83 7.98
N LEU A 23 -10.96 10.86 8.75
CA LEU A 23 -10.17 9.75 9.29
C LEU A 23 -9.55 8.87 8.19
N PHE A 24 -10.29 8.61 7.12
CA PHE A 24 -9.75 7.85 5.99
C PHE A 24 -8.69 8.65 5.24
N GLN A 25 -8.87 9.96 5.07
CA GLN A 25 -7.87 10.82 4.44
C GLN A 25 -6.57 10.92 5.27
N LEU A 26 -6.67 10.89 6.60
CA LEU A 26 -5.51 10.80 7.49
C LEU A 26 -4.79 9.46 7.32
N LEU A 27 -5.53 8.34 7.30
CA LEU A 27 -4.96 7.01 7.07
C LEU A 27 -4.24 6.93 5.71
N LYS A 28 -4.90 7.44 4.66
CA LYS A 28 -4.34 7.50 3.31
C LYS A 28 -3.07 8.34 3.25
N SER A 29 -3.07 9.50 3.91
CA SER A 29 -1.89 10.38 4.01
C SER A 29 -0.74 9.69 4.77
N PHE A 30 -1.06 8.95 5.83
CA PHE A 30 -0.07 8.19 6.61
C PHE A 30 0.62 7.09 5.77
N ASN A 31 -0.14 6.35 4.97
CA ASN A 31 0.40 5.28 4.12
C ASN A 31 0.96 5.80 2.78
N PHE A 32 0.65 7.04 2.38
CA PHE A 32 1.09 7.65 1.11
C PHE A 32 2.58 7.46 0.80
N PRO A 33 3.54 7.80 1.68
CA PRO A 33 4.97 7.67 1.38
C PRO A 33 5.39 6.24 1.03
N ILE A 34 4.65 5.23 1.51
CA ILE A 34 4.93 3.82 1.25
C ILE A 34 4.21 3.39 -0.03
N LEU A 35 2.91 3.70 -0.18
CA LEU A 35 2.11 3.21 -1.31
C LEU A 35 2.37 3.95 -2.62
N GLU A 36 2.72 5.24 -2.58
CA GLU A 36 2.97 6.07 -3.77
C GLU A 36 4.03 5.49 -4.73
N PRO A 37 5.22 5.04 -4.29
CA PRO A 37 6.18 4.42 -5.21
C PRO A 37 5.63 3.15 -5.87
N PHE A 38 4.83 2.35 -5.16
CA PHE A 38 4.19 1.16 -5.75
C PHE A 38 3.03 1.53 -6.68
N ARG A 39 2.29 2.61 -6.41
CA ARG A 39 1.28 3.16 -7.32
C ARG A 39 1.92 3.61 -8.63
N ARG A 40 3.05 4.32 -8.56
CA ARG A 40 3.84 4.71 -9.74
C ARG A 40 4.38 3.50 -10.49
N LEU A 41 4.94 2.53 -9.77
CA LEU A 41 5.41 1.28 -10.36
C LEU A 41 4.27 0.55 -11.09
N GLN A 42 3.11 0.42 -10.46
CA GLN A 42 1.95 -0.20 -11.08
C GLN A 42 1.51 0.56 -12.33
N GLN A 43 1.44 1.90 -12.26
CA GLN A 43 1.08 2.72 -13.42
C GLN A 43 2.05 2.54 -14.58
N ASN A 44 3.35 2.43 -14.29
CA ASN A 44 4.38 2.22 -15.30
C ASN A 44 4.33 0.80 -15.91
N LEU A 45 3.99 -0.22 -15.13
CA LEU A 45 3.95 -1.62 -15.58
C LEU A 45 2.62 -2.03 -16.22
N PHE A 46 1.50 -1.52 -15.69
CA PHE A 46 0.15 -1.98 -16.01
C PHE A 46 -0.80 -0.86 -16.45
N GLY A 47 -0.33 0.39 -16.53
CA GLY A 47 -1.15 1.55 -16.87
C GLY A 47 -2.09 2.01 -15.75
N MET A 48 -2.99 2.93 -16.09
CA MET A 48 -4.05 3.41 -15.18
C MET A 48 -5.16 2.37 -15.03
N ASN A 49 -4.97 1.41 -14.12
CA ASN A 49 -6.00 0.45 -13.77
C ASN A 49 -6.96 1.02 -12.73
N ARG A 50 -8.25 0.65 -12.85
CA ARG A 50 -9.28 1.03 -11.86
C ARG A 50 -9.10 0.33 -10.51
N ILE A 51 -8.33 -0.76 -10.48
CA ILE A 51 -8.03 -1.54 -9.28
C ILE A 51 -6.62 -1.15 -8.82
N ASP A 52 -6.51 -0.71 -7.56
CA ASP A 52 -5.24 -0.38 -6.92
C ASP A 52 -4.60 -1.67 -6.37
N PHE A 53 -3.66 -2.25 -7.12
CA PHE A 53 -2.86 -3.42 -6.72
C PHE A 53 -1.58 -3.01 -5.97
N SER A 54 -1.27 -1.72 -5.90
CA SER A 54 -0.10 -1.18 -5.19
C SER A 54 0.01 -1.66 -3.74
N PRO A 55 -1.09 -1.90 -2.98
CA PRO A 55 -0.98 -2.36 -1.61
C PRO A 55 -0.50 -3.82 -1.51
N ILE A 56 -0.88 -4.68 -2.46
CA ILE A 56 -0.39 -6.06 -2.54
C ILE A 56 1.11 -6.05 -2.88
N LEU A 57 1.50 -5.23 -3.88
CA LEU A 57 2.90 -5.05 -4.25
C LEU A 57 3.74 -4.56 -3.06
N ALA A 58 3.23 -3.61 -2.28
CA ALA A 58 3.89 -3.09 -1.09
C ALA A 58 4.11 -4.20 -0.04
N ILE A 59 3.08 -5.01 0.26
CA ILE A 59 3.19 -6.09 1.25
C ILE A 59 4.19 -7.16 0.79
N LEU A 60 4.14 -7.56 -0.49
CA LEU A 60 5.08 -8.54 -1.06
C LEU A 60 6.52 -8.01 -1.01
N PHE A 61 6.72 -6.74 -1.36
CA PHE A 61 8.04 -6.10 -1.33
C PHE A 61 8.61 -5.99 0.09
N ILE A 62 7.80 -5.58 1.06
CA ILE A 62 8.22 -5.54 2.48
C ILE A 62 8.63 -6.94 2.95
N GLY A 63 7.86 -7.97 2.59
CA GLY A 63 8.20 -9.37 2.90
C GLY A 63 9.51 -9.81 2.25
N PHE A 64 9.74 -9.43 0.99
CA PHE A 64 10.98 -9.72 0.28
C PHE A 64 12.20 -9.03 0.92
N ILE A 65 12.12 -7.72 1.19
CA ILE A 65 13.18 -6.97 1.86
C ILE A 65 13.50 -7.58 3.21
N ARG A 66 12.48 -7.91 4.00
CA ARG A 66 12.68 -8.51 5.32
C ARG A 66 13.48 -9.81 5.22
N LYS A 67 13.09 -10.72 4.33
CA LYS A 67 13.83 -11.98 4.09
C LYS A 67 15.26 -11.73 3.62
N PHE A 68 15.46 -10.78 2.72
CA PHE A 68 16.78 -10.42 2.21
C PHE A 68 17.69 -9.89 3.32
N ILE A 69 17.20 -8.97 4.15
CA ILE A 69 17.92 -8.42 5.30
C ILE A 69 18.27 -9.52 6.31
N PHE A 70 17.33 -10.40 6.66
CA PHE A 70 17.61 -11.52 7.56
C PHE A 70 18.69 -12.45 7.01
N LYS A 71 18.66 -12.74 5.70
CA LYS A 71 19.69 -13.56 5.03
C LYS A 71 21.05 -12.87 4.98
N MET A 72 21.10 -11.54 4.95
CA MET A 72 22.37 -10.81 4.93
C MET A 72 22.99 -10.67 6.33
N LEU A 73 22.15 -10.67 7.37
CA LEU A 73 22.56 -10.56 8.77
C LEU A 73 22.93 -11.89 9.44
N LEU A 74 22.41 -13.02 8.93
CA LEU A 74 22.63 -14.38 9.44
C LEU A 74 23.60 -15.13 8.52
#